data_AF-A0A0Q4H1K9-F1
#
_entry.id   AF-A0A0Q4H1K9-F1
#
_cell.length_a   1.000
_cell.length_b   1.000
_cell.length_c   1.000
_cell.angle_alpha   90.00
_cell.angle_beta   90.00
_cell.angle_gamma   90.00
#
_symmetry.space_group_name_H-M   'P 1'
#
loop_
_entity.id
_entity.type
_entity.pdbx_description
1 polymer ?
#
loop_
_entity_poly.entity_id
_entity_poly.type
_entity_poly.pdbx_seq_one_letter_code
_entity_poly.pdbx_strand_id
1 'polypeptide(L)'
;MVLKTIKLSLGSLLVLSFYACKNSPKKINSITQIKSIDTCRYYRYDAGQIVSNLSCKFCHLSPNLQIKDDRGWPTFRGLAAIDSLELINYVFTKKHKGWFSKVGPYKAAKMDTLSNCEIKSVIRYIKDFGRDIPMSSQ
;
A
#
# COMPACT_ATOMS: atom_id res chain seq x y z
N MET A 1 -0.41 -0.98 -61.22
CA MET A 1 0.35 -0.35 -60.12
C MET A 1 1.60 -1.18 -59.89
N VAL A 2 2.79 -0.59 -60.05
CA VAL A 2 4.08 -1.29 -59.93
C VAL A 2 4.45 -1.42 -58.45
N LEU A 3 4.44 -2.65 -57.92
CA LEU A 3 4.94 -2.93 -56.57
C LEU A 3 6.47 -3.05 -56.64
N LYS A 4 7.20 -2.00 -56.24
CA LYS A 4 8.65 -2.11 -55.97
C LYS A 4 8.84 -2.77 -54.61
N THR A 5 8.97 -4.10 -54.59
CA THR A 5 9.45 -4.81 -53.40
C THR A 5 10.94 -4.51 -53.23
N ILE A 6 11.27 -3.69 -52.23
CA ILE A 6 12.65 -3.53 -51.77
C ILE A 6 13.10 -4.89 -51.23
N LYS A 7 13.98 -5.56 -51.97
CA LYS A 7 14.68 -6.79 -51.54
C LYS A 7 15.66 -6.40 -50.42
N LEU A 8 15.16 -6.25 -49.20
CA LEU A 8 16.02 -6.21 -48.02
C LEU A 8 16.52 -7.64 -47.77
N SER A 9 17.76 -7.89 -48.18
CA SER A 9 18.50 -9.10 -47.86
C SER A 9 18.41 -9.35 -46.35
N LEU A 10 17.92 -10.54 -45.96
CA LEU A 10 17.82 -11.01 -44.57
C LEU A 10 19.17 -10.89 -43.82
N GLY A 11 20.30 -10.85 -44.55
CA GLY A 11 21.63 -10.68 -43.98
C GLY A 11 21.86 -9.32 -43.29
N SER A 12 21.17 -8.26 -43.70
CA SER A 12 21.37 -6.93 -43.13
C SER A 12 20.65 -6.73 -41.78
N LEU A 13 19.64 -7.55 -41.47
CA LEU A 13 18.86 -7.40 -40.23
C LEU A 13 19.52 -8.09 -39.02
N LEU A 14 20.38 -9.09 -39.27
CA LEU A 14 21.08 -9.86 -38.23
C LEU A 14 22.27 -9.13 -37.60
N VAL A 15 22.88 -8.17 -38.31
CA VAL A 15 24.07 -7.46 -37.81
C VAL A 15 23.70 -6.40 -36.75
N LEU A 16 22.49 -5.85 -36.80
CA LEU A 16 22.03 -4.85 -35.83
C LEU A 16 21.62 -5.46 -34.48
N SER A 17 21.40 -6.77 -34.41
CA SER A 17 20.94 -7.46 -33.20
C SER A 17 22.04 -7.64 -32.14
N PHE A 18 23.32 -7.67 -32.54
CA PHE A 18 24.43 -7.91 -31.60
C PHE A 18 24.95 -6.65 -30.90
N TYR A 19 24.64 -5.46 -31.41
CA TYR A 19 25.11 -4.20 -30.80
C TYR A 19 24.17 -3.63 -29.74
N ALA A 20 22.97 -4.19 -29.54
CA ALA A 20 22.00 -3.69 -28.55
C ALA A 20 22.27 -4.16 -27.10
N CYS A 21 23.23 -5.06 -26.86
CA CYS A 21 23.56 -5.56 -25.53
C CYS A 21 25.03 -5.29 -25.15
N LYS A 22 25.44 -4.03 -25.14
CA LYS A 22 26.60 -3.56 -24.36
C LYS A 22 26.17 -2.50 -23.36
N ASN A 23 25.23 -2.86 -22.48
CA ASN A 23 25.12 -2.19 -21.19
C ASN A 23 26.14 -2.85 -20.26
N SER A 24 27.30 -2.20 -20.09
CA SER A 24 28.20 -2.53 -18.99
C SER A 24 27.38 -2.54 -17.70
N PRO A 25 27.40 -3.61 -16.89
CA PRO A 25 26.73 -3.57 -15.60
C PRO A 25 27.40 -2.45 -14.81
N LYS A 26 26.67 -1.35 -14.57
CA LYS A 26 27.02 -0.45 -13.48
C LYS A 26 27.12 -1.37 -12.26
N LYS A 27 28.28 -1.37 -11.59
CA LYS A 27 28.42 -1.96 -10.27
C LYS A 27 27.42 -1.24 -9.38
N ILE A 28 26.21 -1.77 -9.32
CA ILE A 28 25.30 -1.53 -8.22
C ILE A 28 26.05 -2.23 -7.10
N ASN A 29 26.77 -1.44 -6.29
CA ASN A 29 27.12 -1.87 -4.95
C ASN A 29 25.83 -2.44 -4.40
N SER A 30 25.79 -3.75 -4.18
CA SER A 30 24.67 -4.38 -3.51
C SER A 30 24.55 -3.61 -2.21
N ILE A 31 23.59 -2.69 -2.17
CA ILE A 31 23.03 -2.25 -0.92
C ILE A 31 22.54 -3.57 -0.38
N THR A 32 23.31 -4.14 0.54
CA THR A 32 22.88 -5.24 1.37
C THR A 32 21.55 -4.73 1.90
N GLN A 33 20.45 -5.17 1.29
CA GLN A 33 19.14 -4.90 1.80
C GLN A 33 19.17 -5.64 3.12
N ILE A 34 19.58 -4.94 4.17
CA ILE A 34 19.31 -5.33 5.54
C ILE A 34 17.80 -5.48 5.49
N LYS A 35 17.32 -6.72 5.32
CA LYS A 35 15.93 -7.06 5.60
C LYS A 35 15.77 -6.56 7.01
N SER A 36 15.17 -5.38 7.18
CA SER A 36 14.74 -4.95 8.49
C SER A 36 13.72 -6.00 8.86
N ILE A 37 14.15 -6.99 9.65
CA ILE A 37 13.26 -8.04 10.13
C ILE A 37 12.19 -7.27 10.89
N ASP A 38 10.94 -7.38 10.42
CA ASP A 38 9.84 -6.74 11.11
C ASP A 38 9.65 -7.47 12.43
N THR A 39 10.11 -6.86 13.51
CA THR A 39 10.02 -7.43 14.87
C THR A 39 8.67 -7.14 15.51
N CYS A 40 7.81 -6.36 14.85
CA CYS A 40 6.49 -6.01 15.37
C CYS A 40 5.58 -7.25 15.37
N ARG A 41 5.13 -7.64 16.57
CA ARG A 41 4.13 -8.70 16.71
C ARG A 41 2.75 -8.16 16.35
N TYR A 42 2.03 -8.86 15.47
CA TYR A 42 0.68 -8.49 15.09
C TYR A 42 -0.35 -9.36 15.80
N TYR A 43 -1.27 -8.71 16.50
CA TYR A 43 -2.50 -9.31 17.00
C TYR A 43 -3.70 -8.53 16.47
N ARG A 44 -4.60 -9.24 15.78
CA ARG A 44 -5.78 -8.64 15.16
C ARG A 44 -6.69 -7.96 16.20
N TYR A 45 -6.81 -8.55 17.39
CA TYR A 45 -7.63 -8.02 18.47
C TYR A 45 -7.10 -6.66 18.95
N ASP A 46 -5.82 -6.57 19.29
CA ASP A 46 -5.17 -5.34 19.74
C ASP A 46 -5.26 -4.23 18.69
N ALA A 47 -4.95 -4.56 17.42
CA ALA A 47 -5.10 -3.63 16.32
C ALA A 47 -6.55 -3.18 16.14
N GLY A 48 -7.52 -4.08 16.34
CA GLY A 48 -8.95 -3.78 16.31
C GLY A 48 -9.38 -2.85 17.45
N GLN A 49 -8.83 -3.00 18.65
CA GLN A 49 -9.05 -2.07 19.76
C GLN A 49 -8.50 -0.68 19.42
N ILE A 50 -7.29 -0.57 18.89
CA ILE A 50 -6.72 0.72 18.47
C ILE A 50 -7.61 1.40 17.43
N VAL A 51 -8.04 0.65 16.41
CA VAL A 51 -8.97 1.13 15.36
C VAL A 51 -10.30 1.59 15.97
N SER A 52 -10.79 0.91 17.00
CA SER A 52 -12.03 1.26 17.70
C SER A 52 -11.87 2.50 18.59
N ASN A 53 -10.77 2.59 19.35
CA ASN A 53 -10.47 3.71 20.26
C ASN A 53 -10.22 4.99 19.48
N LEU A 54 -9.58 4.87 18.31
CA LEU A 54 -9.44 5.96 17.35
C LEU A 54 -10.73 6.23 16.56
N SER A 55 -11.82 5.49 16.80
CA SER A 55 -13.11 5.69 16.15
C SER A 55 -13.06 5.67 14.60
N CYS A 56 -12.09 4.97 14.00
CA CYS A 56 -11.92 4.93 12.55
C CYS A 56 -13.19 4.45 11.84
N LYS A 57 -13.94 3.54 12.48
CA LYS A 57 -15.21 2.99 11.97
C LYS A 57 -16.37 3.98 11.90
N PHE A 58 -16.26 5.13 12.58
CA PHE A 58 -17.29 6.18 12.52
C PHE A 58 -17.29 6.88 11.15
N CYS A 59 -16.11 7.08 10.57
CA CYS A 59 -15.94 7.72 9.27
C CYS A 59 -15.80 6.69 8.15
N HIS A 60 -14.98 5.66 8.38
CA HIS A 60 -14.69 4.63 7.39
C HIS A 60 -15.62 3.44 7.64
N LEU A 61 -16.68 3.33 6.85
CA LEU A 61 -17.64 2.23 7.00
C LEU A 61 -16.95 0.89 6.74
N SER A 62 -17.22 -0.09 7.61
CA SER A 62 -16.66 -1.45 7.49
C SER A 62 -17.42 -2.25 6.42
N PRO A 63 -18.74 -2.46 6.44
CA PRO A 63 -19.41 -3.29 5.45
C PRO A 63 -20.16 -2.43 4.43
N ASN A 64 -19.44 -1.90 3.44
CA ASN A 64 -20.04 -1.53 2.16
C ASN A 64 -19.16 -2.11 1.06
N LEU A 65 -19.76 -2.81 0.09
CA LEU A 65 -19.00 -3.45 -1.00
C LEU A 65 -18.24 -2.43 -1.86
N GLN A 66 -18.59 -1.15 -1.75
CA GLN A 66 -18.02 -0.03 -2.48
C GLN A 66 -16.70 0.47 -1.89
N ILE A 67 -15.82 1.00 -2.74
CA ILE A 67 -14.52 1.57 -2.37
C ILE A 67 -14.68 2.89 -1.59
N LYS A 68 -15.75 3.65 -1.85
CA LYS A 68 -16.07 4.91 -1.17
C LYS A 68 -17.51 4.87 -0.64
N ASP A 69 -17.79 5.64 0.40
CA ASP A 69 -19.14 5.92 0.88
C ASP A 69 -19.81 7.06 0.09
N ASP A 70 -21.05 7.36 0.44
CA ASP A 70 -21.88 8.44 -0.11
C ASP A 70 -21.29 9.84 0.09
N ARG A 71 -20.40 10.00 1.08
CA ARG A 71 -19.64 11.23 1.36
C ARG A 71 -18.32 11.30 0.58
N GLY A 72 -18.04 10.28 -0.24
CA GLY A 72 -16.81 10.15 -1.01
C GLY A 72 -15.59 9.73 -0.18
N TRP A 73 -15.78 9.32 1.08
CA TRP A 73 -14.72 8.84 1.95
C TRP A 73 -14.42 7.37 1.64
N PRO A 74 -13.15 6.95 1.62
CA PRO A 74 -12.83 5.55 1.37
C PRO A 74 -13.41 4.65 2.48
N THR A 75 -14.02 3.53 2.13
CA THR A 75 -14.41 2.49 3.10
C THR A 75 -13.18 1.74 3.59
N PHE A 76 -13.30 0.87 4.59
CA PHE A 76 -12.17 -0.01 4.96
C PHE A 76 -11.70 -0.87 3.79
N ARG A 77 -12.61 -1.30 2.90
CA ARG A 77 -12.24 -2.00 1.66
C ARG A 77 -11.48 -1.08 0.69
N GLY A 78 -11.90 0.17 0.55
CA GLY A 78 -11.18 1.14 -0.28
C GLY A 78 -9.79 1.46 0.26
N LEU A 79 -9.66 1.62 1.57
CA LEU A 79 -8.36 1.78 2.24
C LEU A 79 -7.49 0.54 2.06
N ALA A 80 -8.06 -0.66 2.15
CA ALA A 80 -7.35 -1.92 1.94
C ALA A 80 -6.78 -2.08 0.53
N ALA A 81 -7.33 -1.38 -0.48
CA ALA A 81 -6.85 -1.41 -1.85
C ALA A 81 -5.61 -0.52 -2.10
N ILE A 82 -5.32 0.44 -1.21
CA ILE A 82 -4.18 1.35 -1.31
C ILE A 82 -2.88 0.62 -0.95
N ASP A 83 -1.75 0.97 -1.58
CA ASP A 83 -0.43 0.46 -1.18
C ASP A 83 -0.15 0.75 0.31
N SER A 84 0.55 -0.14 1.01
CA SER A 84 0.74 0.00 2.46
C SER A 84 1.55 1.26 2.83
N LEU A 85 2.57 1.63 2.04
CA LEU A 85 3.37 2.84 2.28
C LEU A 85 2.55 4.09 1.96
N GLU A 86 1.79 4.04 0.88
CA GLU A 86 0.87 5.12 0.53
C GLU A 86 -0.23 5.30 1.58
N LEU A 87 -0.76 4.20 2.13
CA LEU A 87 -1.79 4.22 3.16
C LEU A 87 -1.27 4.83 4.47
N ILE A 88 -0.04 4.52 4.88
CA ILE A 88 0.61 5.17 6.04
C ILE A 88 0.68 6.68 5.81
N ASN A 89 1.19 7.10 4.65
CA ASN A 89 1.31 8.53 4.32
C ASN A 89 -0.07 9.22 4.22
N TYR A 90 -1.05 8.55 3.62
CA TYR A 90 -2.41 9.04 3.50
C TYR A 90 -3.04 9.25 4.87
N VAL A 91 -3.03 8.23 5.75
CA VAL A 91 -3.66 8.28 7.06
C VAL A 91 -2.91 9.26 7.97
N PHE A 92 -1.64 8.99 8.27
CA PHE A 92 -0.95 9.65 9.37
C PHE A 92 -0.41 11.04 8.99
N THR A 93 0.03 11.22 7.75
CA THR A 93 0.71 12.46 7.32
C THR A 93 -0.23 13.44 6.61
N LYS A 94 -1.08 12.98 5.69
CA LYS A 94 -1.89 13.86 4.83
C LYS A 94 -3.28 14.14 5.37
N LYS A 95 -4.09 13.10 5.56
CA LYS A 95 -5.53 13.21 5.83
C LYS A 95 -5.78 13.70 7.25
N HIS A 96 -5.12 13.07 8.21
CA HIS A 96 -5.34 13.30 9.64
C HIS A 96 -4.27 14.17 10.28
N LYS A 97 -3.07 14.24 9.68
CA LYS A 97 -1.94 15.05 10.20
C LYS A 97 -1.67 14.79 11.69
N GLY A 98 -1.73 13.52 12.12
CA GLY A 98 -1.62 13.11 13.53
C GLY A 98 -2.91 13.15 14.36
N TRP A 99 -4.04 13.65 13.84
CA TRP A 99 -5.30 13.81 14.58
C TRP A 99 -6.46 13.04 13.96
N PHE A 100 -7.23 12.29 14.77
CA PHE A 100 -8.40 11.55 14.25
C PHE A 100 -9.43 12.47 13.57
N SER A 101 -9.90 13.48 14.31
CA SER A 101 -10.79 14.52 13.80
C SER A 101 -10.50 15.80 14.56
N LYS A 102 -10.53 16.94 13.87
CA LYS A 102 -10.43 18.26 14.54
C LYS A 102 -11.75 18.68 15.19
N VAL A 103 -12.83 17.92 14.99
CA VAL A 103 -14.20 18.25 15.37
C VAL A 103 -14.96 17.01 15.86
N GLY A 104 -16.01 17.20 16.67
CA GLY A 104 -16.87 16.11 17.16
C GLY A 104 -16.39 15.43 18.45
N PRO A 105 -17.08 14.35 18.88
CA PRO A 105 -16.88 13.72 20.20
C PRO A 105 -15.49 13.11 20.40
N TYR A 106 -14.76 12.87 19.31
CA TYR A 106 -13.45 12.22 19.30
C TYR A 106 -12.30 13.19 18.99
N LYS A 107 -12.50 14.51 19.17
CA LYS A 107 -11.51 15.55 18.87
C LYS A 107 -10.17 15.43 19.62
N ALA A 108 -10.15 14.69 20.73
CA ALA A 108 -8.96 14.43 21.53
C ALA A 108 -8.21 13.15 21.12
N ALA A 109 -8.78 12.32 20.24
CA ALA A 109 -8.13 11.11 19.77
C ALA A 109 -6.96 11.47 18.85
N LYS A 110 -5.75 11.14 19.31
CA LYS A 110 -4.49 11.44 18.66
C LYS A 110 -3.85 10.18 18.10
N MET A 111 -3.52 10.21 16.82
CA MET A 111 -2.83 9.11 16.14
C MET A 111 -1.30 9.27 16.14
N ASP A 112 -0.80 10.47 16.48
CA ASP A 112 0.63 10.76 16.66
C ASP A 112 1.23 10.11 17.91
N THR A 113 0.40 9.54 18.79
CA THR A 113 0.82 8.81 19.99
C THR A 113 1.13 7.33 19.74
N LEU A 114 0.75 6.80 18.56
CA LEU A 114 1.01 5.41 18.23
C LEU A 114 2.50 5.17 17.95
N SER A 115 3.04 4.10 18.51
CA SER A 115 4.35 3.57 18.16
C SER A 115 4.37 3.04 16.72
N ASN A 116 5.58 2.86 16.17
CA ASN A 116 5.76 2.30 14.83
C ASN A 116 5.12 0.91 14.66
N CYS A 117 5.13 0.07 15.71
CA CYS A 117 4.51 -1.26 15.67
C CYS A 117 2.98 -1.19 15.72
N GLU A 118 2.41 -0.25 16.46
CA GLU A 118 0.96 -0.01 16.48
C GLU A 118 0.47 0.52 15.14
N ILE A 119 1.20 1.47 14.53
CA ILE A 119 0.92 1.96 13.17
C ILE A 119 0.89 0.79 12.18
N LYS A 120 1.94 -0.05 12.17
CA LYS A 120 1.99 -1.23 11.31
C LYS A 120 0.85 -2.20 11.57
N SER A 121 0.48 -2.42 12.82
CA SER A 121 -0.62 -3.31 13.21
C SER A 121 -1.97 -2.78 12.74
N VAL A 122 -2.24 -1.47 12.87
CA VAL A 122 -3.44 -0.80 12.34
C VAL A 122 -3.50 -0.90 10.83
N ILE A 123 -2.38 -0.64 10.14
CA ILE A 123 -2.30 -0.77 8.69
C ILE A 123 -2.57 -2.21 8.27
N ARG A 124 -1.97 -3.19 8.94
CA ARG A 124 -2.23 -4.60 8.66
C ARG A 124 -3.70 -4.96 8.87
N TYR A 125 -4.30 -4.50 9.96
CA TYR A 125 -5.72 -4.69 10.23
C TYR A 125 -6.62 -4.14 9.11
N ILE A 126 -6.31 -2.95 8.60
CA ILE A 126 -7.00 -2.35 7.44
C ILE A 126 -6.79 -3.20 6.18
N LYS A 127 -5.55 -3.61 5.89
CA LYS A 127 -5.21 -4.41 4.70
C LYS A 127 -5.83 -5.82 4.72
N ASP A 128 -6.14 -6.33 5.89
CA ASP A 128 -6.84 -7.59 6.08
C ASP A 128 -8.35 -7.48 5.78
N PHE A 129 -8.87 -6.28 5.52
CA PHE A 129 -10.29 -6.06 5.28
C PHE A 129 -10.72 -6.65 3.93
N GLY A 130 -11.73 -7.53 3.95
CA GLY A 130 -12.23 -8.21 2.75
C GLY A 130 -11.36 -9.37 2.28
N ARG A 131 -10.34 -9.75 3.05
CA ARG A 131 -9.56 -10.98 2.83
C ARG A 131 -10.14 -12.09 3.70
N ASP A 132 -10.26 -13.27 3.13
CA ASP A 132 -10.53 -14.48 3.91
C ASP A 132 -9.21 -14.92 4.56
N ILE A 133 -9.04 -14.54 5.82
CA ILE A 133 -7.83 -14.86 6.60
C ILE A 133 -8.28 -15.81 7.71
N PRO A 134 -7.80 -17.06 7.72
CA PRO A 134 -8.11 -17.98 8.78
C PRO A 134 -7.63 -17.39 10.11
N MET A 135 -8.54 -17.27 11.07
CA MET A 135 -8.17 -16.94 12.43
C MET A 135 -7.33 -18.10 12.98
N SER A 136 -6.14 -17.81 13.53
CA SER A 136 -5.40 -18.86 14.24
C SER A 136 -6.28 -19.36 15.38
N SER A 137 -6.52 -20.67 15.43
CA SER A 137 -7.07 -21.31 16.63
C SER A 137 -6.15 -20.96 17.79
N GLN A 138 -6.67 -20.15 18.73
CA GLN A 138 -5.99 -19.86 19.98
C GLN A 138 -5.84 -21.15 20.80
#